data_AF-A0A2N1USP8-F1
#
_entry.id   AF-A0A2N1USP8-F1
#
_cell.length_a   1.000
_cell.length_b   1.000
_cell.length_c   1.000
_cell.angle_alpha   90.00
_cell.angle_beta   90.00
_cell.angle_gamma   90.00
#
_symmetry.space_group_name_H-M   'P 1'
#
loop_
_entity.id
_entity.type
_entity.pdbx_description
1 polymer ?
#
loop_
_entity_poly.entity_id
_entity_poly.type
_entity_poly.pdbx_seq_one_letter_code
_entity_poly.pdbx_strand_id
1 'polypeptide(L)' 'SVITGAVLILLGVFLPGCFSSSPQTQEICIGITVAILLDATIVRLFLVPSFMMLLGKWNWWNPKAWGGQRD' A
#
# COMPACT_ATOMS: atom_id res chain seq x y z
N SER A 1 0.92 10.04 -10.69
CA SER A 1 1.35 8.74 -11.26
C SER A 1 2.63 8.15 -10.66
N VAL A 2 3.28 8.78 -9.66
CA VAL A 2 4.50 8.23 -9.03
C VAL A 2 4.25 6.87 -8.38
N ILE A 3 3.15 6.73 -7.65
CA ILE A 3 2.74 5.47 -7.00
C ILE A 3 2.57 4.36 -8.04
N THR A 4 1.82 4.63 -9.11
CA THR A 4 1.61 3.67 -10.20
C THR A 4 2.92 3.30 -10.89
N GLY A 5 3.85 4.25 -11.05
CA GLY A 5 5.20 3.98 -11.55
C GLY A 5 5.99 3.03 -10.64
N ALA A 6 5.95 3.24 -9.33
CA ALA A 6 6.59 2.34 -8.37
C ALA A 6 6.01 0.92 -8.44
N VAL A 7 4.68 0.79 -8.57
CA VAL A 7 4.00 -0.50 -8.75
C VAL A 7 4.48 -1.22 -10.01
N LEU A 8 4.60 -0.51 -11.14
CA LEU A 8 5.09 -1.10 -12.40
C LEU A 8 6.51 -1.66 -12.26
N ILE A 9 7.41 -0.95 -11.57
CA ILE A 9 8.78 -1.43 -11.35
C ILE A 9 8.78 -2.68 -10.46
N LEU A 10 8.00 -2.69 -9.38
CA LEU A 10 7.88 -3.86 -8.50
C LEU A 10 7.31 -5.07 -9.24
N LEU A 11 6.28 -4.87 -10.08
CA LEU A 11 5.78 -5.94 -10.94
C LEU A 11 6.86 -6.43 -11.91
N GLY A 12 7.64 -5.53 -12.51
CA GLY A 12 8.77 -5.91 -13.37
C GLY A 12 9.80 -6.83 -12.67
N VAL A 13 9.97 -6.69 -11.36
CA VAL A 13 10.89 -7.53 -10.57
C VAL A 13 10.26 -8.88 -10.17
N PHE A 14 9.01 -8.88 -9.71
CA PHE A 14 8.38 -10.08 -9.13
C PHE A 14 7.62 -10.95 -10.14
N LEU A 15 7.06 -10.35 -11.18
CA LEU A 15 6.25 -11.06 -12.19
C LEU A 15 7.04 -12.15 -12.94
N PRO A 16 8.32 -11.98 -13.30
CA PRO A 16 9.12 -13.06 -13.89
C PRO A 16 9.30 -14.26 -12.94
N GLY A 17 9.34 -14.00 -11.64
CA GLY A 17 9.46 -15.05 -10.62
C GLY A 17 8.26 -16.00 -10.55
N CYS A 18 7.09 -15.57 -11.07
CA CYS A 18 5.91 -16.43 -11.22
C CYS A 18 6.12 -17.55 -12.25
N PHE A 19 7.10 -17.41 -13.16
CA PHE A 19 7.45 -18.42 -14.17
C PHE A 19 8.69 -19.24 -13.77
N SER A 20 9.14 -19.13 -12.52
CA SER A 20 10.29 -19.90 -12.02
C SER A 20 9.99 -21.40 -12.03
N SER A 21 11.00 -22.23 -12.36
CA SER A 21 10.87 -23.70 -12.32
C SER A 21 10.87 -24.28 -10.89
N SER A 22 11.27 -23.48 -9.89
CA SER A 22 11.19 -23.86 -8.48
C SER A 22 9.80 -23.53 -7.92
N PRO A 23 9.02 -24.53 -7.46
CA PRO A 23 7.66 -24.29 -6.94
C PRO A 23 7.64 -23.29 -5.78
N GLN A 24 8.62 -23.38 -4.89
CA GLN A 24 8.74 -22.52 -3.73
C GLN A 24 8.91 -21.04 -4.10
N THR A 25 9.70 -20.74 -5.14
CA THR A 25 9.88 -19.37 -5.63
C THR A 25 8.63 -18.87 -6.35
N GLN A 26 8.02 -19.73 -7.15
CA GLN A 26 6.80 -19.42 -7.90
C GLN A 26 5.65 -19.02 -6.95
N GLU A 27 5.39 -19.79 -5.90
CA GLU A 27 4.32 -19.50 -4.93
C GLU A 27 4.53 -18.14 -4.24
N ILE A 28 5.76 -17.87 -3.80
CA ILE A 28 6.12 -16.61 -3.14
C ILE A 28 5.95 -15.43 -4.12
N CYS A 29 6.46 -15.54 -5.34
CA CYS A 29 6.39 -14.48 -6.34
C CYS A 29 4.95 -14.20 -6.79
N ILE A 30 4.12 -15.24 -6.94
CA ILE A 30 2.69 -15.07 -7.23
C ILE A 30 2.00 -14.33 -6.10
N GLY A 31 2.21 -14.75 -4.85
CA GLY A 31 1.62 -14.11 -3.68
C GLY A 31 1.99 -12.62 -3.58
N ILE A 32 3.28 -12.31 -3.74
CA ILE A 32 3.78 -10.93 -3.69
C ILE A 32 3.21 -10.09 -4.84
N THR A 33 3.22 -10.61 -6.06
CA THR A 33 2.70 -9.90 -7.25
C THR A 33 1.22 -9.54 -7.06
N VAL A 34 0.41 -10.48 -6.58
CA VAL A 34 -1.01 -10.24 -6.29
C VAL A 34 -1.19 -9.23 -5.16
N ALA A 35 -0.39 -9.32 -4.08
CA ALA A 35 -0.45 -8.38 -2.97
C ALA A 35 -0.14 -6.94 -3.40
N ILE A 36 0.86 -6.75 -4.28
CA ILE A 36 1.21 -5.43 -4.82
C ILE A 36 0.03 -4.84 -5.62
N LEU A 37 -0.60 -5.64 -6.49
CA LEU A 37 -1.76 -5.20 -7.28
C LEU A 37 -2.94 -4.84 -6.37
N LEU A 38 -3.19 -5.65 -5.34
CA LEU A 38 -4.27 -5.43 -4.39
C LEU A 38 -4.03 -4.16 -3.56
N ASP A 39 -2.81 -3.88 -3.10
CA ASP A 39 -2.48 -2.64 -2.41
C ASP A 39 -2.73 -1.41 -3.29
N ALA A 40 -2.23 -1.47 -4.52
CA ALA A 40 -2.31 -0.38 -5.47
C ALA A 40 -3.76 -0.02 -5.86
N THR A 41 -4.66 -1.00 -5.84
CA THR A 41 -6.06 -0.85 -6.25
C THR A 41 -7.00 -0.81 -5.05
N ILE A 42 -7.21 -1.93 -4.37
CA ILE A 42 -8.21 -2.07 -3.31
C ILE A 42 -7.82 -1.25 -2.09
N VAL A 43 -6.60 -1.41 -1.59
CA VAL A 43 -6.19 -0.76 -0.33
C VAL A 43 -6.19 0.76 -0.50
N ARG A 44 -5.50 1.27 -1.53
CA ARG A 44 -5.35 2.71 -1.71
C ARG A 44 -6.61 3.43 -2.17
N LEU A 45 -7.43 2.81 -3.03
CA LEU A 45 -8.60 3.49 -3.60
C LEU A 45 -9.84 3.35 -2.72
N PHE A 46 -9.96 2.27 -1.94
CA PHE A 46 -11.15 2.01 -1.14
C PHE A 46 -10.84 1.98 0.34
N LEU A 47 -9.91 1.12 0.74
CA LEU A 47 -9.71 0.81 2.15
C LEU A 47 -9.20 2.02 2.95
N VAL A 48 -8.13 2.66 2.47
CA VAL A 48 -7.56 3.87 3.07
C VAL A 48 -8.61 4.99 3.17
N PRO A 49 -9.29 5.43 2.10
CA PRO A 49 -10.28 6.50 2.21
C PRO A 49 -11.46 6.12 3.11
N SER A 50 -11.95 4.87 3.06
CA SER A 50 -13.02 4.42 3.97
C SER A 50 -12.59 4.49 5.44
N PHE A 51 -11.39 4.02 5.78
CA PHE A 51 -10.87 4.11 7.14
C PHE A 51 -10.63 5.55 7.59
N MET A 52 -10.14 6.41 6.68
CA MET A 52 -9.92 7.84 6.93
C MET A 52 -11.25 8.56 7.23
N MET A 53 -12.34 8.18 6.55
CA MET A 53 -13.68 8.68 6.83
C MET A 53 -14.25 8.14 8.15
N LEU A 54 -14.03 6.86 8.46
CA LEU A 54 -14.53 6.20 9.68
C LEU A 54 -13.85 6.70 10.96
N LEU A 55 -12.52 6.84 10.92
CA LEU A 55 -11.72 7.24 12.08
C LEU A 55 -11.64 8.77 12.23
N GLY A 56 -11.88 9.53 11.14
CA GLY A 56 -12.01 10.99 11.17
C GLY A 56 -10.91 11.67 11.99
N LYS A 57 -11.30 12.47 13.01
CA LYS A 57 -10.37 13.21 13.88
C LYS A 57 -9.35 12.34 14.62
N TRP A 58 -9.62 11.05 14.84
CA TRP A 58 -8.68 10.15 15.52
C TRP A 58 -7.50 9.77 14.64
N ASN A 59 -7.66 9.80 13.31
CA ASN A 59 -6.59 9.45 12.37
C ASN A 59 -5.50 10.54 12.25
N TRP A 60 -5.84 11.80 12.57
CA TRP A 60 -4.91 12.93 12.59
C TRP A 60 -4.76 13.50 14.00
N TRP A 61 -4.67 12.64 15.02
CA TRP A 61 -4.42 13.12 16.37
C TRP A 61 -3.05 13.81 16.43
N ASN A 62 -3.06 15.14 16.46
CA ASN A 62 -1.89 15.99 16.65
C ASN A 62 -1.82 16.42 18.13
N PRO A 63 -1.06 15.72 19.00
CA PRO A 63 -0.93 16.09 20.41
C PRO A 63 -0.27 17.47 20.63
N LYS A 64 0.30 18.10 19.58
CA LYS A 64 0.95 19.42 19.65
C LYS A 64 0.06 20.63 19.35
N ALA A 65 -1.18 20.44 18.88
CA ALA A 65 -2.09 21.58 18.62
C ALA A 65 -2.68 22.20 19.91
N TRP A 66 -2.39 21.62 21.08
CA TRP A 66 -2.92 22.07 22.38
C TRP A 66 -1.97 23.03 23.12
N GLY A 67 -0.72 23.18 22.70
CA GLY A 67 0.28 23.98 23.41
C GLY A 67 0.79 25.16 22.59
N GLY A 68 0.10 26.30 22.65
CA GLY A 68 0.68 27.57 22.14
C GLY A 68 -0.32 28.48 21.44
N GLN A 69 -1.36 28.91 22.15
CA GLN A 69 -2.19 30.06 21.79
C GLN A 69 -2.18 31.06 22.95
N ARG A 70 -0.97 31.46 23.34
CA ARG A 70 -0.69 32.65 24.13
C ARG A 70 0.34 33.43 23.32
N ASP A 71 0.15 34.75 23.30
CA ASP A 71 0.92 35.81 22.60
C ASP A 71 0.91 35.81 21.07
#